data_AF-A0A094D3P4-F1
#
_entry.id   AF-A0A094D3P4-F1
#
_cell.length_a   1.000
_cell.length_b   1.000
_cell.length_c   1.000
_cell.angle_alpha   90.00
_cell.angle_beta   90.00
_cell.angle_gamma   90.00
#
_symmetry.space_group_name_H-M   'P 1'
#
loop_
_entity.id
_entity.type
_entity.pdbx_description
1 polymer ?
#
loop_
_entity_poly.entity_id
_entity_poly.type
_entity_poly.pdbx_seq_one_letter_code
_entity_poly.pdbx_strand_id
1 'polypeptide(L)'
;GNYVTVSNRADESFGSKNDSIAVFALDASGAISTPVMSPTYGSYPRTMQINAAGDLVAVGNQNSGTVVVVSRDPATGALGDEVASVSVGPEGVDGAGGLSSVAWAE
;
A
#
# COMPACT_ATOMS: atom_id res chain seq x y z
N GLY A 1 11.44 -9.68 -8.92
CA GLY A 1 11.49 -9.02 -10.24
C GLY A 1 11.66 -7.53 -10.08
N ASN A 2 11.75 -6.80 -11.21
CA ASN A 2 11.77 -5.34 -11.21
C ASN A 2 10.33 -4.82 -11.26
N TYR A 3 9.89 -4.15 -10.19
CA TYR A 3 8.55 -3.58 -10.09
C TYR A 3 8.62 -2.15 -9.58
N VAL A 4 7.64 -1.34 -9.99
CA VAL A 4 7.33 -0.06 -9.35
C VAL A 4 6.03 -0.22 -8.58
N THR A 5 6.06 0.08 -7.29
CA THR A 5 4.86 0.08 -6.44
C THR A 5 4.48 1.52 -6.15
N VAL A 6 3.24 1.88 -6.47
CA VAL A 6 2.73 3.25 -6.38
C VAL A 6 1.48 3.26 -5.51
N SER A 7 1.46 4.11 -4.49
CA SER A 7 0.25 4.41 -3.73
C SER A 7 -0.61 5.45 -4.45
N ASN A 8 -1.90 5.19 -4.60
CA ASN A 8 -2.85 6.16 -5.11
C ASN A 8 -3.69 6.70 -3.94
N ARG A 9 -3.87 8.01 -3.86
CA ARG A 9 -4.63 8.65 -2.77
C ARG A 9 -5.94 9.20 -3.30
N ALA A 10 -6.99 9.06 -2.50
CA ALA A 10 -8.33 9.55 -2.82
C ALA A 10 -8.90 8.99 -4.14
N ASP A 11 -8.51 7.77 -4.49
CA ASP A 11 -8.97 7.14 -5.74
C ASP A 11 -10.20 6.26 -5.53
N GLU A 12 -10.44 5.80 -4.29
CA GLU A 12 -11.62 4.99 -3.90
C GLU A 12 -11.90 3.79 -4.81
N SER A 13 -10.86 3.28 -5.50
CA SER A 13 -10.99 2.22 -6.51
C SER A 13 -11.60 0.93 -5.95
N PHE A 14 -11.52 0.74 -4.63
CA PHE A 14 -12.04 -0.43 -3.91
C PHE A 14 -13.18 -0.09 -2.94
N GLY A 15 -13.87 1.03 -3.19
CA GLY A 15 -15.01 1.49 -2.42
C GLY A 15 -14.72 2.74 -1.58
N SER A 16 -15.76 3.26 -0.93
CA SER A 16 -15.64 4.50 -0.14
C SER A 16 -14.60 4.34 0.97
N LYS A 17 -13.67 5.30 1.05
CA LYS A 17 -12.50 5.28 1.94
C LYS A 17 -11.59 4.04 1.79
N ASN A 18 -11.57 3.41 0.62
CA ASN A 18 -10.70 2.28 0.30
C ASN A 18 -9.92 2.54 -0.99
N ASP A 19 -8.74 3.11 -0.81
CA ASP A 19 -7.83 3.49 -1.88
C ASP A 19 -7.00 2.29 -2.39
N SER A 20 -6.20 2.52 -3.42
CA SER A 20 -5.40 1.47 -4.06
C SER A 20 -3.89 1.62 -3.96
N ILE A 21 -3.21 0.48 -4.13
CA ILE A 21 -1.80 0.39 -4.55
C ILE A 21 -1.75 -0.22 -5.94
N ALA A 22 -0.95 0.38 -6.82
CA ALA A 22 -0.65 -0.10 -8.15
C ALA A 22 0.75 -0.72 -8.21
N VAL A 23 0.86 -1.90 -8.82
CA VAL A 23 2.15 -2.59 -9.05
C VAL A 23 2.38 -2.73 -10.56
N PHE A 24 3.40 -2.04 -11.06
CA PHE A 24 3.83 -2.09 -12.45
C PHE A 24 5.01 -3.04 -12.59
N ALA A 25 4.94 -4.00 -13.51
CA ALA A 25 6.11 -4.79 -13.90
C ALA A 25 6.98 -4.00 -14.86
N LEU A 26 8.30 -4.12 -14.69
CA LEU A 26 9.29 -3.53 -15.57
C LEU A 26 9.93 -4.63 -16.42
N ASP A 27 10.03 -4.39 -17.72
CA ASP A 27 10.86 -5.22 -18.59
C ASP A 27 12.36 -4.85 -18.47
N ALA A 28 13.22 -5.57 -19.19
CA ALA A 28 14.66 -5.34 -19.17
C ALA A 28 15.09 -3.96 -19.72
N SER A 29 14.22 -3.29 -20.48
CA SER A 29 14.45 -1.93 -20.98
C SER A 29 13.97 -0.85 -20.00
N GLY A 30 13.23 -1.24 -18.95
CA GLY A 30 12.60 -0.34 -17.99
C GLY A 30 11.21 0.14 -18.41
N ALA A 31 10.62 -0.43 -19.47
CA ALA A 31 9.24 -0.13 -19.84
C ALA A 31 8.27 -0.74 -18.82
N ILE A 32 7.23 0.02 -18.46
CA ILE A 32 6.18 -0.40 -17.53
C ILE A 32 5.02 -1.09 -18.26
N SER A 33 4.51 -2.19 -17.68
CA SER A 33 3.28 -2.84 -18.13
C SER A 33 2.03 -2.18 -17.54
N THR A 34 0.85 -2.64 -17.95
CA THR A 34 -0.39 -2.38 -17.21
C THR A 34 -0.22 -2.80 -15.74
N PRO A 35 -0.66 -1.99 -14.76
CA PRO A 35 -0.51 -2.32 -13.36
C PRO A 35 -1.55 -3.35 -12.90
N VAL A 36 -1.18 -4.10 -11.86
CA VAL A 36 -2.13 -4.80 -10.99
C VAL A 36 -2.48 -3.89 -9.83
N MET A 37 -3.77 -3.73 -9.56
CA MET A 37 -4.29 -2.87 -8.50
C MET A 37 -4.77 -3.73 -7.33
N SER A 38 -4.46 -3.32 -6.11
CA SER A 38 -4.90 -3.98 -4.89
C SER A 38 -5.42 -2.94 -3.89
N PRO A 39 -6.38 -3.30 -3.02
CA PRO A 39 -6.86 -2.42 -1.96
C PRO A 39 -5.76 -2.14 -0.93
N THR A 40 -5.76 -0.95 -0.35
CA THR A 40 -4.93 -0.60 0.82
C THR A 40 -5.60 -0.97 2.13
N TYR A 41 -6.90 -1.33 2.07
CA TYR A 41 -7.79 -1.52 3.21
C TYR A 41 -7.91 -0.26 4.09
N GLY A 42 -7.75 0.91 3.47
CA GLY A 42 -7.85 2.20 4.13
C GLY A 42 -7.78 3.36 3.13
N SER A 43 -7.51 4.57 3.61
CA SER A 43 -7.50 5.75 2.76
C SER A 43 -6.24 6.59 2.93
N TYR A 44 -5.84 7.22 1.83
CA TYR A 44 -4.65 8.02 1.67
C TYR A 44 -3.39 7.23 2.07
N PRO A 45 -3.07 6.12 1.38
CA PRO A 45 -1.81 5.41 1.59
C PRO A 45 -0.63 6.38 1.43
N ARG A 46 0.07 6.67 2.52
CA ARG A 46 1.09 7.71 2.58
C ARG A 46 2.49 7.16 2.49
N THR A 47 2.73 6.04 3.15
CA THR A 47 3.99 5.32 3.13
C THR A 47 3.70 3.83 3.12
N MET A 48 4.63 3.05 2.59
CA MET A 48 4.59 1.61 2.69
C MET A 48 6.00 1.07 2.88
N GLN A 49 6.13 -0.08 3.54
CA GLN A 49 7.40 -0.81 3.60
C GLN A 49 7.18 -2.30 3.40
N ILE A 50 8.01 -2.90 2.58
CA ILE A 50 8.10 -4.35 2.38
C ILE A 50 8.99 -4.93 3.50
N ASN A 51 8.61 -6.08 4.07
CA ASN A 51 9.40 -6.79 5.06
C ASN A 51 10.67 -7.43 4.46
N ALA A 52 11.58 -7.96 5.29
CA ALA A 52 12.84 -8.52 4.82
C ALA A 52 12.66 -9.76 3.94
N ALA A 53 11.64 -10.59 4.21
CA ALA A 53 11.32 -11.76 3.40
C ALA A 53 10.67 -11.41 2.05
N GLY A 54 10.12 -10.20 1.91
CA GLY A 54 9.52 -9.71 0.67
C GLY A 54 8.07 -10.18 0.43
N ASP A 55 7.48 -10.88 1.38
CA ASP A 55 6.16 -11.52 1.30
C ASP A 55 5.05 -10.76 2.06
N LEU A 56 5.40 -9.68 2.76
CA LEU A 56 4.46 -8.80 3.45
C LEU A 56 4.76 -7.32 3.15
N VAL A 57 3.71 -6.49 3.18
CA VAL A 57 3.82 -5.03 3.09
C VAL A 57 3.00 -4.38 4.19
N ALA A 58 3.63 -3.50 4.96
CA ALA A 58 2.90 -2.60 5.86
C ALA A 58 2.56 -1.32 5.10
N VAL A 59 1.27 -1.01 5.02
CA VAL A 59 0.72 0.19 4.39
C VAL A 59 0.25 1.14 5.48
N GLY A 60 0.85 2.33 5.53
CA GLY A 60 0.41 3.41 6.40
C GLY A 60 -0.67 4.24 5.71
N ASN A 61 -1.92 4.06 6.11
CA ASN A 61 -3.07 4.79 5.58
C ASN A 61 -3.30 6.05 6.42
N GLN A 62 -2.99 7.21 5.83
CA GLN A 62 -3.01 8.48 6.53
C GLN A 62 -4.40 8.84 7.03
N ASN A 63 -5.39 8.87 6.14
CA ASN A 63 -6.71 9.39 6.46
C ASN A 63 -7.47 8.42 7.37
N SER A 64 -7.33 7.12 7.18
CA SER A 64 -7.96 6.17 8.12
C SER A 64 -7.20 6.04 9.44
N GLY A 65 -5.99 6.59 9.57
CA GLY A 65 -5.20 6.50 10.81
C GLY A 65 -4.80 5.06 11.16
N THR A 66 -4.61 4.21 10.15
CA THR A 66 -4.33 2.78 10.32
C THR A 66 -3.02 2.36 9.68
N VAL A 67 -2.40 1.34 10.27
CA VAL A 67 -1.40 0.51 9.60
C VAL A 67 -2.06 -0.82 9.26
N VAL A 68 -2.01 -1.20 7.98
CA VAL A 68 -2.49 -2.49 7.49
C VAL A 68 -1.30 -3.28 6.96
N VAL A 69 -1.14 -4.53 7.41
CA VAL A 69 -0.22 -5.49 6.81
C VAL A 69 -0.98 -6.34 5.82
N VAL A 70 -0.51 -6.37 4.57
CA VAL A 70 -1.08 -7.20 3.49
C VAL A 70 -0.05 -8.21 3.01
N SER A 71 -0.55 -9.33 2.49
CA SER A 71 0.30 -10.32 1.81
C SER A 71 0.85 -9.76 0.49
N ARG A 72 2.03 -10.22 0.09
CA ARG A 72 2.68 -9.88 -1.17
C ARG A 72 3.24 -11.12 -1.82
N ASP A 73 3.01 -11.26 -3.12
CA ASP A 73 3.71 -12.26 -3.92
C ASP A 73 5.12 -11.74 -4.29
N PRO A 74 6.21 -12.36 -3.83
CA PRO A 74 7.57 -11.92 -4.14
C PRO A 74 7.92 -12.03 -5.63
N ALA A 75 7.26 -12.93 -6.35
CA ALA A 75 7.51 -13.20 -7.76
C ALA A 75 6.83 -12.21 -8.70
N THR A 76 5.75 -11.54 -8.27
CA THR A 76 5.00 -10.59 -9.11
C THR A 76 4.90 -9.19 -8.52
N GLY A 77 5.16 -9.06 -7.22
CA GLY A 77 4.97 -7.85 -6.44
C GLY A 77 3.51 -7.53 -6.12
N ALA A 78 2.55 -8.32 -6.61
CA ALA A 78 1.13 -8.11 -6.36
C ALA A 78 0.82 -8.22 -4.86
N LEU A 79 -0.08 -7.36 -4.38
CA LEU A 79 -0.56 -7.39 -3.00
C LEU A 79 -1.87 -8.17 -2.93
N GLY A 80 -2.04 -8.94 -1.86
CA GLY A 80 -3.21 -9.77 -1.61
C GLY A 80 -3.97 -9.35 -0.36
N ASP A 81 -4.51 -10.35 0.34
CA ASP A 81 -5.39 -10.16 1.49
C ASP A 81 -4.71 -9.44 2.67
N GLU A 82 -5.52 -8.73 3.45
CA GLU A 82 -5.17 -8.22 4.78
C GLU A 82 -4.77 -9.38 5.71
N VAL A 83 -3.58 -9.25 6.30
CA VAL A 83 -3.04 -10.19 7.29
C VAL A 83 -3.28 -9.67 8.71
N ALA A 84 -3.13 -8.36 8.92
CA ALA A 84 -3.37 -7.70 10.20
C ALA A 84 -3.62 -6.19 10.01
N SER A 85 -4.31 -5.58 10.96
CA SER A 85 -4.49 -4.12 11.00
C SER A 85 -4.48 -3.58 12.42
N VAL A 86 -4.08 -2.31 12.54
CA VAL A 86 -4.10 -1.57 13.81
C VAL A 86 -4.39 -0.09 13.56
N SER A 87 -5.29 0.47 14.36
CA SER A 87 -5.49 1.93 14.44
C SER A 87 -4.38 2.53 15.31
N VAL A 88 -3.66 3.52 14.77
CA VAL A 88 -2.52 4.16 15.45
C VAL A 88 -2.73 5.64 15.74
N GLY A 89 -3.85 6.21 15.30
CA GLY A 89 -4.16 7.61 15.51
C GLY A 89 -5.57 7.98 15.05
N PRO A 90 -5.92 9.28 15.17
CA PRO A 90 -7.20 9.77 14.66
C PRO A 90 -7.26 9.67 13.13
N GLU A 91 -8.47 9.66 12.60
CA GLU A 91 -8.67 9.85 11.16
C GLU A 91 -8.14 11.23 10.73
N GLY A 92 -7.45 11.26 9.60
CA GLY A 92 -7.12 12.48 8.87
C GLY A 92 -8.28 12.92 7.96
N VAL A 93 -8.24 14.16 7.50
CA VAL A 93 -9.23 14.73 6.57
C VAL A 93 -8.48 15.27 5.36
N ASP A 94 -8.78 14.73 4.18
CA ASP A 94 -8.19 15.14 2.90
C ASP A 94 -6.66 15.32 2.92
N GLY A 95 -5.94 14.42 3.59
CA GLY A 95 -4.48 14.44 3.69
C GLY A 95 -3.93 15.41 4.75
N ALA A 96 -4.78 16.02 5.56
CA ALA A 96 -4.42 16.77 6.76
C ALA A 96 -4.54 15.88 8.02
N GLY A 97 -3.51 15.91 8.87
CA GLY A 97 -3.45 15.07 10.07
C GLY A 97 -3.25 13.59 9.76
N GLY A 98 -3.58 12.73 10.73
CA GLY A 98 -3.50 11.27 10.60
C GLY A 98 -2.07 10.71 10.64
N LEU A 99 -1.93 9.49 10.12
CA LEU A 99 -0.66 8.76 10.12
C LEU A 99 0.37 9.43 9.18
N SER A 100 1.59 9.64 9.68
CA SER A 100 2.68 10.26 8.91
C SER A 100 3.54 9.26 8.14
N SER A 101 3.97 8.17 8.79
CA SER A 101 4.87 7.18 8.22
C SER A 101 4.81 5.83 8.93
N VAL A 102 5.17 4.78 8.19
CA VAL A 102 5.48 3.44 8.70
C VAL A 102 6.96 3.13 8.44
N ALA A 103 7.60 2.52 9.42
CA ALA A 103 8.89 1.87 9.30
C ALA A 103 8.78 0.46 9.91
N TRP A 104 9.23 -0.53 9.15
CA TRP A 104 9.27 -1.94 9.52
C TRP A 104 10.73 -2.33 9.75
N ALA A 105 11.10 -2.48 11.02
CA ALA A 105 12.44 -2.90 11.42
C ALA A 105 12.43 -4.40 11.75
N GLU A 106 13.31 -5.16 11.10
CA GLU A 106 13.58 -6.58 11.32
C GLU A 106 15.09 -6.82 11.42
#